data_AF-A0A8I1A9J4-F1
#
_entry.id   AF-A0A8I1A9J4-F1
#
_cell.length_a   1.000
_cell.length_b   1.000
_cell.length_c   1.000
_cell.angle_alpha   90.00
_cell.angle_beta   90.00
_cell.angle_gamma   90.00
#
_symmetry.space_group_name_H-M   'P 1'
#
loop_
_entity.id
_entity.type
_entity.pdbx_description
1 polymer ?
#
loop_
_entity_poly.entity_id
_entity_poly.type
_entity_poly.pdbx_seq_one_letter_code
_entity_poly.pdbx_strand_id
1 'polypeptide(L)'
;MRSRYIPQVTEAAIPEDGGWTELRADGTDTLVLSIPEWAGDVKQSEEADEYVWMYDRGNDAYLFCFRLKGKREYAVAFPREHAGILLKDKRAYAPFHLLITSQPLSDSDSLDPCFLFRNIKLKRHPQAGW
;
A
#
# COMPACT_ATOMS: atom_id res chain seq x y z
N MET A 1 -26.51 6.69 2.03
CA MET A 1 -25.45 6.54 3.05
C MET A 1 -24.42 5.58 2.49
N ARG A 2 -23.18 6.01 2.20
CA ARG A 2 -22.11 5.07 1.81
C ARG A 2 -21.65 4.36 3.08
N SER A 3 -21.83 3.04 3.13
CA SER A 3 -21.30 2.20 4.19
C SER A 3 -19.79 2.42 4.26
N ARG A 4 -19.28 2.76 5.44
CA ARG A 4 -17.84 2.93 5.67
C ARG A 4 -17.21 1.54 5.60
N TYR A 5 -16.18 1.35 4.78
CA TYR A 5 -15.39 0.13 4.76
C TYR A 5 -14.80 -0.15 6.15
N ILE A 6 -15.11 -1.32 6.70
CA ILE A 6 -14.57 -1.82 7.98
C ILE A 6 -13.77 -3.08 7.64
N PRO A 7 -12.43 -3.04 7.68
CA PRO A 7 -11.61 -4.19 7.35
C PRO A 7 -11.85 -5.32 8.37
N GLN A 8 -11.94 -6.56 7.87
CA GLN A 8 -12.04 -7.81 8.63
C GLN A 8 -10.74 -8.63 8.57
N VAL A 9 -9.68 -8.07 7.97
CA VAL A 9 -8.35 -8.67 7.87
C VAL A 9 -7.75 -8.95 9.26
N THR A 10 -7.20 -10.14 9.44
CA THR A 10 -6.55 -10.56 10.69
C THR A 10 -5.02 -10.53 10.60
N GLU A 11 -4.47 -10.43 9.39
CA GLU A 11 -3.05 -10.46 9.11
C GLU A 11 -2.69 -9.34 8.14
N ALA A 12 -1.48 -8.81 8.27
CA ALA A 12 -0.94 -7.79 7.40
C ALA A 12 0.45 -8.20 6.91
N ALA A 13 0.67 -8.10 5.61
CA ALA A 13 1.95 -8.35 4.97
C ALA A 13 2.90 -7.17 5.22
N ILE A 14 4.17 -7.44 5.49
CA ILE A 14 5.21 -6.40 5.53
C ILE A 14 5.92 -6.44 4.19
N PRO A 15 5.99 -5.33 3.44
CA PRO A 15 6.67 -5.34 2.16
C PRO A 15 8.16 -5.63 2.34
N GLU A 16 8.68 -6.53 1.52
CA GLU A 16 10.09 -6.91 1.52
C GLU A 16 10.96 -5.75 1.01
N ASP A 17 10.46 -5.08 -0.03
CA ASP A 17 11.10 -3.91 -0.62
C ASP A 17 10.05 -2.86 -1.00
N GLY A 18 10.48 -1.61 -1.08
CA GLY A 18 9.61 -0.51 -1.45
C GLY A 18 10.36 0.77 -1.78
N GLY A 19 9.82 1.53 -2.73
CA GLY A 19 10.47 2.72 -3.23
C GLY A 19 9.50 3.71 -3.85
N TRP A 20 9.92 4.97 -3.90
CA TRP A 20 9.18 6.03 -4.58
C TRP A 20 9.66 6.15 -6.02
N THR A 21 8.72 6.13 -6.95
CA THR A 21 8.91 6.38 -8.38
C THR A 21 7.84 7.35 -8.90
N GLU A 22 7.97 7.83 -10.13
CA GLU A 22 6.94 8.66 -10.77
C GLU A 22 6.24 7.85 -11.86
N LEU A 23 4.91 7.77 -11.82
CA LEU A 23 4.17 7.15 -12.91
C LEU A 23 4.17 8.12 -14.10
N ARG A 24 4.86 7.76 -15.18
CA ARG A 24 5.05 8.64 -16.36
C ARG A 24 3.75 9.11 -17.03
N ALA A 25 2.62 8.43 -16.77
CA ALA A 25 1.35 8.75 -17.41
C ALA A 25 0.72 10.06 -16.89
N ASP A 26 0.95 10.44 -15.64
CA ASP A 26 0.37 11.64 -15.02
C ASP A 26 1.34 12.43 -14.13
N GLY A 27 2.57 11.95 -13.94
CA GLY A 27 3.59 12.61 -13.13
C GLY A 27 3.32 12.53 -11.62
N THR A 28 2.42 11.65 -11.19
CA THR A 28 2.10 11.48 -9.76
C THR A 28 3.14 10.61 -9.09
N ASP A 29 3.59 11.04 -7.91
CA ASP A 29 4.42 10.21 -7.03
C ASP A 29 3.71 8.88 -6.76
N THR A 30 4.45 7.79 -6.97
CA THR A 30 3.97 6.42 -6.83
C THR A 30 4.87 5.67 -5.86
N LEU A 31 4.27 5.21 -4.77
CA LEU A 31 4.90 4.28 -3.85
C LEU A 31 4.73 2.88 -4.44
N VAL A 32 5.85 2.23 -4.76
CA VAL A 32 5.88 0.85 -5.23
C VAL A 32 6.31 -0.04 -4.08
N LEU A 33 5.60 -1.13 -3.85
CA LEU A 33 5.88 -2.12 -2.82
C LEU A 33 5.99 -3.52 -3.44
N SER A 34 7.00 -4.27 -3.00
CA SER A 34 7.15 -5.68 -3.31
C SER A 34 6.72 -6.54 -2.12
N ILE A 35 5.76 -7.43 -2.35
CA ILE A 35 5.22 -8.38 -1.38
C ILE A 35 5.24 -9.77 -2.03
N PRO A 36 6.40 -10.47 -2.03
CA PRO A 36 6.55 -11.76 -2.71
C PRO A 36 5.61 -12.85 -2.18
N GLU A 37 5.21 -12.77 -0.90
CA GLU A 37 4.24 -13.68 -0.29
C GLU A 37 2.88 -13.69 -1.02
N TRP A 38 2.55 -12.61 -1.74
CA TRP A 38 1.30 -12.50 -2.51
C TRP A 38 1.43 -12.97 -3.95
N ALA A 39 2.51 -13.67 -4.35
CA ALA A 39 2.65 -14.21 -5.70
C ALA A 39 1.49 -15.15 -6.11
N GLY A 40 0.85 -15.81 -5.16
CA GLY A 40 -0.35 -16.62 -5.40
C GLY A 40 -1.63 -15.81 -5.61
N ASP A 41 -1.62 -14.52 -5.25
CA ASP A 41 -2.81 -13.67 -5.14
C ASP A 41 -2.80 -12.55 -6.19
N VAL A 42 -1.63 -11.97 -6.45
CA VAL A 42 -1.38 -10.98 -7.50
C VAL A 42 -1.21 -11.72 -8.83
N LYS A 43 -2.29 -12.33 -9.34
CA LYS A 43 -2.27 -13.06 -10.62
C LYS A 43 -2.61 -12.18 -11.82
N GLN A 44 -3.33 -11.09 -11.58
CA GLN A 44 -3.77 -10.15 -12.60
C GLN A 44 -3.75 -8.74 -12.02
N SER A 45 -3.54 -7.74 -12.86
CA SER A 45 -3.54 -6.36 -12.39
C SER A 45 -4.97 -5.92 -12.08
N GLU A 46 -5.24 -5.54 -10.83
CA GLU A 46 -6.56 -5.13 -10.35
C GLU A 46 -6.51 -3.75 -9.68
N GLU A 47 -7.53 -2.95 -9.95
CA GLU A 47 -7.80 -1.74 -9.17
C GLU A 47 -8.64 -2.11 -7.96
N ALA A 48 -8.22 -1.67 -6.77
CA ALA A 48 -8.98 -1.89 -5.55
C ALA A 48 -10.25 -1.06 -5.51
N ASP A 49 -11.27 -1.60 -4.83
CA ASP A 49 -12.60 -1.01 -4.74
C ASP A 49 -12.69 -0.06 -3.54
N GLU A 50 -12.15 -0.48 -2.39
CA GLU A 50 -12.15 0.30 -1.15
C GLU A 50 -10.85 0.12 -0.37
N TYR A 51 -10.44 1.18 0.35
CA TYR A 51 -9.28 1.13 1.23
C TYR A 51 -9.48 1.98 2.50
N VAL A 52 -8.67 1.69 3.53
CA VAL A 52 -8.58 2.50 4.75
C VAL A 52 -7.16 2.45 5.31
N TRP A 53 -6.73 3.59 5.84
CA TRP A 53 -5.51 3.68 6.65
C TRP A 53 -5.87 3.55 8.13
N MET A 54 -5.13 2.70 8.83
CA MET A 54 -5.19 2.53 10.28
C MET A 54 -3.78 2.72 10.86
N TYR A 55 -3.72 2.98 12.15
CA TYR A 55 -2.46 3.04 12.89
C TYR A 55 -2.55 2.08 14.06
N ASP A 56 -1.70 1.07 14.04
CA ASP A 56 -1.53 0.12 15.13
C ASP A 56 -0.48 0.66 16.11
N ARG A 57 -0.95 1.02 17.31
CA ARG A 57 -0.13 1.58 18.38
C ARG A 57 0.73 0.52 19.05
N GLY A 58 0.27 -0.73 19.11
CA GLY A 58 1.00 -1.81 19.77
C GLY A 58 2.28 -2.16 19.03
N ASN A 59 2.24 -2.09 17.70
CA ASN A 59 3.36 -2.41 16.82
C ASN A 59 4.03 -1.17 16.19
N ASP A 60 3.63 0.05 16.58
CA ASP A 60 4.05 1.33 15.98
C ASP A 60 4.10 1.26 14.43
N ALA A 61 2.99 0.87 13.83
CA ALA A 61 2.88 0.59 12.41
C ALA A 61 1.63 1.22 11.79
N TYR A 62 1.76 1.81 10.61
CA TYR A 62 0.59 2.11 9.78
C TYR A 62 0.12 0.85 9.06
N LEU A 63 -1.19 0.67 8.95
CA LEU A 63 -1.79 -0.40 8.19
C LEU A 63 -2.58 0.19 7.03
N PHE A 64 -2.31 -0.29 5.82
CA PHE A 64 -3.11 -0.03 4.64
C PHE A 64 -3.98 -1.24 4.36
N CYS A 65 -5.24 -1.17 4.74
CA CYS A 65 -6.20 -2.26 4.53
C CYS A 65 -7.06 -1.94 3.31
N PHE A 66 -7.24 -2.91 2.42
CA PHE A 66 -8.03 -2.72 1.21
C PHE A 66 -8.78 -3.98 0.81
N ARG A 67 -9.81 -3.78 -0.02
CA ARG A 67 -10.62 -4.85 -0.58
C ARG A 67 -10.64 -4.75 -2.10
N LEU A 68 -10.35 -5.88 -2.75
CA LEU A 68 -10.51 -6.02 -4.20
C LEU A 68 -11.97 -6.34 -4.54
N LYS A 69 -12.38 -6.13 -5.80
CA LYS A 69 -13.77 -6.33 -6.28
C LYS A 69 -14.33 -7.73 -6.00
N GLY A 70 -13.45 -8.74 -5.83
CA GLY A 70 -13.81 -10.12 -5.45
C GLY A 70 -14.03 -10.38 -3.95
N LYS A 71 -14.14 -9.35 -3.10
CA LYS A 71 -14.27 -9.42 -1.63
C LYS A 71 -13.07 -9.99 -0.87
N ARG A 72 -11.93 -10.20 -1.51
CA ARG A 72 -10.70 -10.53 -0.79
C ARG A 72 -10.10 -9.27 -0.20
N GLU A 73 -9.86 -9.31 1.10
CA GLU A 73 -9.28 -8.21 1.85
C GLU A 73 -7.82 -8.50 2.14
N TYR A 74 -7.01 -7.46 2.07
CA TYR A 74 -5.58 -7.50 2.32
C TYR A 74 -5.20 -6.35 3.23
N ALA A 75 -4.10 -6.50 3.95
CA ALA A 75 -3.47 -5.42 4.67
C ALA A 75 -1.98 -5.40 4.42
N VAL A 76 -1.43 -4.20 4.26
CA VAL A 76 0.01 -3.96 4.26
C VAL A 76 0.39 -3.21 5.53
N ALA A 77 1.34 -3.74 6.28
CA ALA A 77 1.91 -3.10 7.44
C ALA A 77 3.15 -2.30 7.07
N PHE A 78 3.24 -1.10 7.64
CA PHE A 78 4.36 -0.19 7.54
C PHE A 78 4.92 0.08 8.94
N PRO A 79 5.70 -0.85 9.51
CA PRO A 79 6.37 -0.64 10.78
C PRO A 79 7.30 0.57 10.72
N ARG A 80 7.31 1.41 11.76
CA ARG A 80 8.02 2.69 11.80
C ARG A 80 9.48 2.66 11.34
N GLU A 81 10.22 1.60 11.69
CA GLU A 81 11.66 1.47 11.44
C GLU A 81 12.01 0.70 10.15
N HIS A 82 11.01 0.13 9.47
CA HIS A 82 11.16 -0.52 8.17
C HIS A 82 10.39 0.26 7.10
N ALA A 83 9.35 -0.32 6.52
CA ALA A 83 8.56 0.29 5.45
C ALA A 83 7.89 1.61 5.86
N GLY A 84 7.75 1.89 7.16
CA GLY A 84 7.32 3.18 7.68
C GLY A 84 8.23 4.35 7.28
N ILE A 85 9.50 4.11 6.98
CA ILE A 85 10.41 5.14 6.46
C ILE A 85 9.87 5.72 5.13
N LEU A 86 9.27 4.87 4.28
CA LEU A 86 8.67 5.30 3.01
C LEU A 86 7.51 6.28 3.25
N LEU A 87 6.75 6.07 4.32
CA LEU A 87 5.64 6.96 4.70
C LEU A 87 6.12 8.25 5.37
N LYS A 88 7.38 8.37 5.80
CA LYS A 88 7.96 9.63 6.33
C LYS A 88 8.45 10.56 5.22
N ASP A 89 8.58 10.06 4.00
CA ASP A 89 9.00 10.87 2.85
C ASP A 89 8.00 12.01 2.61
N LYS A 90 8.50 13.16 2.15
CA LYS A 90 7.70 14.34 1.79
C LYS A 90 6.61 14.02 0.76
N ARG A 91 6.85 13.04 -0.13
CA ARG A 91 5.89 12.58 -1.15
C ARG A 91 4.63 11.99 -0.53
N ALA A 92 4.74 11.36 0.64
CA ALA A 92 3.61 10.78 1.37
C ALA A 92 2.66 11.82 2.01
N TYR A 93 3.02 13.11 2.00
CA TYR A 93 2.18 14.20 2.53
C TYR A 93 1.16 14.72 1.51
N ALA A 94 1.43 14.51 0.22
CA ALA A 94 0.49 14.77 -0.87
C ALA A 94 -0.30 13.47 -1.20
N PRO A 95 -1.39 13.55 -1.97
CA PRO A 95 -1.96 12.36 -2.58
C PRO A 95 -0.95 11.69 -3.53
N PHE A 96 -0.88 10.36 -3.48
CA PHE A 96 0.07 9.58 -4.27
C PHE A 96 -0.60 8.31 -4.83
N HIS A 97 0.08 7.59 -5.71
CA HIS A 97 -0.35 6.27 -6.16
C HIS A 97 0.35 5.19 -5.35
N LEU A 98 -0.33 4.09 -5.09
CA LEU A 98 0.29 2.92 -4.47
C LEU A 98 0.22 1.78 -5.47
N LEU A 99 1.35 1.15 -5.74
CA LEU A 99 1.47 -0.03 -6.57
C LEU A 99 2.03 -1.14 -5.69
N ILE A 100 1.35 -2.29 -5.67
CA ILE A 100 1.78 -3.47 -4.94
C ILE A 100 1.98 -4.60 -5.94
N THR A 101 3.20 -5.13 -6.01
CA THR A 101 3.53 -6.28 -6.86
C THR A 101 4.10 -7.41 -6.00
N SER A 102 4.05 -8.63 -6.50
CA SER A 102 4.77 -9.76 -5.90
C SER A 102 6.19 -9.93 -6.49
N GLN A 103 6.57 -9.12 -7.47
CA GLN A 103 7.87 -9.21 -8.12
C GLN A 103 8.93 -8.40 -7.35
N PRO A 104 10.20 -8.84 -7.36
CA PRO A 104 11.32 -8.04 -6.86
C PRO A 104 11.43 -6.71 -7.61
N LEU A 105 11.80 -5.62 -6.92
CA LEU A 105 11.92 -4.30 -7.55
C LEU A 105 13.22 -4.10 -8.34
N SER A 106 14.08 -5.13 -8.39
CA SER A 106 15.35 -5.11 -9.13
C SER A 106 15.10 -5.24 -10.64
N ASP A 107 15.42 -4.19 -11.40
CA ASP A 107 15.53 -4.18 -12.87
C ASP A 107 14.34 -4.73 -13.68
N SER A 108 13.10 -4.57 -13.20
CA SER A 108 11.93 -4.99 -13.97
C SER A 108 11.33 -3.83 -14.77
N ASP A 109 11.37 -3.94 -16.11
CA ASP A 109 10.71 -3.03 -17.06
C ASP A 109 9.17 -3.07 -16.96
N SER A 110 8.62 -4.14 -16.38
CA SER A 110 7.18 -4.31 -16.11
C SER A 110 6.99 -4.88 -14.71
N LEU A 111 6.16 -4.21 -13.91
CA LEU A 111 5.77 -4.64 -12.56
C LEU A 111 4.44 -5.40 -12.56
N ASP A 112 3.93 -5.77 -13.75
CA ASP A 112 2.71 -6.55 -13.89
C ASP A 112 2.96 -8.04 -13.64
N PRO A 113 2.04 -8.75 -12.96
CA PRO A 113 0.78 -8.28 -12.39
C PRO A 113 0.96 -7.43 -11.11
N CYS A 114 0.09 -6.43 -10.90
CA CYS A 114 0.13 -5.57 -9.73
C CYS A 114 -1.24 -5.04 -9.26
N PHE A 115 -1.38 -4.71 -7.99
CA PHE A 115 -2.50 -3.92 -7.49
C PHE A 115 -2.18 -2.45 -7.55
N LEU A 116 -3.01 -1.68 -8.25
CA LEU A 116 -2.83 -0.24 -8.41
C LEU A 116 -3.93 0.54 -7.70
N PHE A 117 -3.50 1.48 -6.86
CA PHE A 117 -4.38 2.40 -6.15
C PHE A 117 -4.01 3.81 -6.56
N ARG A 118 -4.98 4.50 -7.16
CA ARG A 118 -4.77 5.86 -7.66
C ARG A 118 -5.23 6.89 -6.63
N ASN A 119 -4.47 7.97 -6.54
CA ASN A 119 -4.79 9.18 -5.77
C ASN A 119 -5.18 8.88 -4.31
N ILE A 120 -4.42 7.98 -3.66
CA ILE A 120 -4.63 7.66 -2.26
C ILE A 120 -4.02 8.73 -1.36
N LYS A 121 -4.62 8.91 -0.19
CA LYS A 121 -4.12 9.85 0.81
C LYS A 121 -3.86 9.13 2.13
N LEU A 122 -2.61 9.16 2.58
CA LEU A 122 -2.25 8.69 3.91
C LEU A 122 -2.94 9.56 4.97
N LYS A 123 -3.68 8.91 5.88
CA LYS A 123 -4.24 9.56 7.05
C LYS A 123 -3.31 9.38 8.25
N ARG A 124 -2.42 10.34 8.46
CA ARG A 124 -1.51 10.34 9.61
C ARG A 124 -2.29 10.40 10.92
N HIS A 125 -1.89 9.59 11.88
CA HIS A 125 -2.47 9.56 13.22
C HIS A 125 -1.61 10.42 14.16
N PRO A 126 -2.18 11.38 14.93
CA PRO A 126 -1.40 12.29 15.78
C PRO A 126 -0.46 11.58 16.76
N GLN A 127 -0.89 10.42 17.26
CA GLN A 127 -0.10 9.62 18.20
C GLN A 127 1.03 8.81 17.55
N ALA A 128 1.09 8.71 16.22
CA ALA A 128 2.26 8.13 15.57
C ALA A 128 3.49 9.00 15.83
N GLY A 129 3.31 10.33 15.83
CA GLY A 129 4.41 11.27 16.06
C GLY A 129 5.47 11.28 14.94
N TRP A 130 5.15 10.71 13.78
CA TRP A 130 6.03 10.65 12.60
C TRP A 130 5.27 10.64 11.28
#